data_AF-A0A7Y5VBM4-F1
#
_entry.id   AF-A0A7Y5VBM4-F1
#
_cell.length_a   1.000
_cell.length_b   1.000
_cell.length_c   1.000
_cell.angle_alpha   90.00
_cell.angle_beta   90.00
_cell.angle_gamma   90.00
#
_symmetry.space_group_name_H-M   'P 1'
#
loop_
_entity.id
_entity.type
_entity.pdbx_description
1 polymer ?
#
loop_
_entity_poly.entity_id
_entity_poly.type
_entity_poly.pdbx_seq_one_letter_code
_entity_poly.pdbx_strand_id
1 'polypeptide(L)'
;MPLAARATDYRFRPEPRQRAGDAVSDLARRYAALMNECAFAGALRERRVNRDRYLAFICSLYPAVVGFNRALILSIAKVDHVRSSTFLGALAEQLKEEQAHNQLWRDKLARFGVDHERRYGDLQAYRARFTEEQLDEMTAATLHAVTDDLGRGASGTWPDAIFPDAVLALCHLLGWSATHDEIGYWEHFASQAGIEMVIWGVVSATILPAVVGNPDLDLGPETTQWWREHGQLPGEKSDTRTDEEKHLELSRIALNRSEEANADVALVASRAENVMRLFAACLICQDTVTRRFPVARYTGPRVTAG
;
A
#
# COMPACT_ATOMS: atom_id res chain seq x y z
N MET A 1 -15.03 18.73 -8.80
CA MET A 1 -15.18 18.79 -7.32
C MET A 1 -13.96 18.13 -6.71
N PRO A 2 -13.31 18.73 -5.70
CA PRO A 2 -12.04 18.23 -5.16
C PRO A 2 -12.18 16.83 -4.57
N LEU A 3 -11.09 16.04 -4.59
CA LEU A 3 -10.97 14.76 -3.87
C LEU A 3 -11.40 14.88 -2.39
N ALA A 4 -11.18 16.07 -1.78
CA ALA A 4 -11.62 16.42 -0.44
C ALA A 4 -13.13 16.25 -0.21
N ALA A 5 -13.96 16.60 -1.20
CA ALA A 5 -15.42 16.71 -1.06
C ALA A 5 -16.17 15.36 -1.15
N ARG A 6 -15.49 14.27 -1.54
CA ARG A 6 -16.11 12.95 -1.73
C ARG A 6 -16.10 12.03 -0.52
N ALA A 7 -15.75 12.52 0.67
CA ALA A 7 -15.87 11.74 1.91
C ALA A 7 -17.32 11.38 2.30
N THR A 8 -18.32 11.79 1.51
CA THR A 8 -19.75 11.71 1.84
C THR A 8 -20.41 10.35 1.60
N ASP A 9 -19.76 9.40 0.93
CA ASP A 9 -20.30 8.05 0.71
C ASP A 9 -19.82 7.09 1.81
N TYR A 10 -20.21 7.37 3.06
CA TYR A 10 -19.87 6.57 4.24
C TYR A 10 -20.56 5.20 4.19
N ARG A 11 -19.98 4.22 3.48
CA ARG A 11 -20.42 2.82 3.58
C ARG A 11 -20.08 2.22 4.95
N PHE A 12 -18.96 2.64 5.55
CA PHE A 12 -18.63 2.32 6.92
C PHE A 12 -19.23 3.33 7.90
N ARG A 13 -19.93 2.84 8.92
CA ARG A 13 -20.41 3.65 10.05
C ARG A 13 -19.78 3.12 11.33
N PRO A 14 -18.91 3.90 12.01
CA PRO A 14 -18.35 3.49 13.28
C PRO A 14 -19.45 3.20 14.32
N GLU A 15 -19.21 2.25 15.21
CA GLU A 15 -20.14 1.96 16.30
C GLU A 15 -20.20 3.12 17.31
N PRO A 16 -21.30 3.29 18.06
CA PRO A 16 -21.37 4.28 19.13
C PRO A 16 -20.23 4.07 20.14
N ARG A 17 -19.41 5.11 20.35
CA ARG A 17 -18.19 5.13 21.21
C ARG A 17 -16.97 4.40 20.64
N GLN A 18 -17.02 3.91 19.41
CA GLN A 18 -15.82 3.39 18.74
C GLN A 18 -14.79 4.50 18.57
N ARG A 19 -13.53 4.19 18.84
CA ARG A 19 -12.41 5.13 18.70
C ARG A 19 -11.77 4.97 17.32
N ALA A 20 -11.12 6.03 16.83
CA ALA A 20 -10.59 6.09 15.47
C ALA A 20 -9.64 4.94 15.12
N GLY A 21 -8.72 4.57 16.02
CA GLY A 21 -7.79 3.46 15.82
C GLY A 21 -8.49 2.12 15.72
N ASP A 22 -9.53 1.88 16.53
CA ASP A 22 -10.32 0.65 16.48
C ASP A 22 -11.12 0.55 15.17
N ALA A 23 -11.72 1.66 14.74
CA ALA A 23 -12.43 1.73 13.46
C ALA A 23 -11.51 1.44 12.27
N VAL A 24 -10.31 2.04 12.25
CA VAL A 24 -9.29 1.81 11.20
C VAL A 24 -8.80 0.36 11.23
N SER A 25 -8.58 -0.22 12.42
CA SER A 25 -8.16 -1.62 12.57
C SER A 25 -9.23 -2.60 12.07
N ASP A 26 -10.50 -2.33 12.35
CA ASP A 26 -11.63 -3.11 11.83
C ASP A 26 -11.71 -3.08 10.30
N LEU A 27 -11.56 -1.89 9.71
CA LEU A 27 -11.50 -1.74 8.26
C LEU A 27 -10.32 -2.51 7.67
N ALA A 28 -9.14 -2.38 8.26
CA ALA A 28 -7.94 -3.08 7.79
C ALA A 28 -8.13 -4.61 7.81
N ARG A 29 -8.73 -5.16 8.87
CA ARG A 29 -9.08 -6.58 8.94
C ARG A 29 -10.03 -7.01 7.82
N ARG A 30 -11.05 -6.19 7.51
CA ARG A 30 -12.00 -6.48 6.42
C ARG A 30 -11.32 -6.48 5.06
N TYR A 31 -10.51 -5.46 4.75
CA TYR A 31 -9.80 -5.40 3.47
C TYR A 31 -8.74 -6.50 3.35
N ALA A 32 -8.02 -6.83 4.42
CA ALA A 32 -7.10 -7.97 4.44
C ALA A 32 -7.83 -9.30 4.17
N ALA A 33 -9.02 -9.51 4.75
CA ALA A 33 -9.83 -10.70 4.48
C ALA A 33 -10.23 -10.77 2.99
N LEU A 34 -10.76 -9.69 2.42
CA LEU A 34 -11.12 -9.62 0.99
C LEU A 34 -9.92 -9.90 0.07
N MET A 35 -8.76 -9.34 0.40
CA MET A 35 -7.51 -9.59 -0.33
C MET A 35 -7.06 -11.05 -0.21
N ASN A 36 -7.16 -11.64 0.97
CA ASN A 36 -6.81 -13.04 1.20
C ASN A 36 -7.77 -14.01 0.49
N GLU A 37 -9.02 -13.63 0.26
CA GLU A 37 -10.02 -14.45 -0.44
C GLU A 37 -9.97 -14.31 -1.97
N CYS A 38 -9.22 -13.34 -2.50
CA CYS A 38 -9.17 -13.11 -3.94
C CYS A 38 -8.51 -14.25 -4.73
N ALA A 39 -8.84 -14.36 -6.02
CA ALA A 39 -8.36 -15.43 -6.90
C ALA A 39 -6.82 -15.51 -6.97
N PHE A 40 -6.14 -14.36 -6.97
CA PHE A 40 -4.68 -14.29 -6.98
C PHE A 40 -4.08 -14.83 -5.67
N ALA A 41 -4.63 -14.46 -4.53
CA ALA A 41 -4.21 -14.95 -3.22
C ALA A 41 -4.41 -16.47 -3.08
N GLY A 42 -5.56 -16.98 -3.50
CA GLY A 42 -5.81 -18.43 -3.58
C GLY A 42 -4.80 -19.15 -4.47
N ALA A 43 -4.54 -18.61 -5.67
CA ALA A 43 -3.54 -19.17 -6.57
C ALA A 43 -2.11 -19.13 -6.01
N LEU A 44 -1.75 -18.10 -5.22
CA LEU A 44 -0.46 -18.03 -4.52
C LEU A 44 -0.31 -19.17 -3.52
N ARG A 45 -1.29 -19.33 -2.62
CA ARG A 45 -1.27 -20.38 -1.58
C ARG A 45 -1.22 -21.79 -2.18
N GLU A 46 -1.91 -21.99 -3.28
CA GLU A 46 -1.91 -23.26 -4.04
C GLU A 46 -0.69 -23.43 -4.95
N ARG A 47 0.29 -22.51 -4.91
CA ARG A 47 1.51 -22.50 -5.74
C ARG A 47 1.24 -22.56 -7.25
N ARG A 48 0.10 -22.02 -7.69
CA ARG A 48 -0.28 -21.91 -9.12
C ARG A 48 0.17 -20.60 -9.76
N VAL A 49 0.76 -19.68 -8.99
CA VAL A 49 1.34 -18.45 -9.49
C VAL A 49 2.78 -18.71 -9.89
N ASN A 50 3.04 -18.69 -11.20
CA ASN A 50 4.39 -18.80 -11.75
C ASN A 50 5.17 -17.49 -11.58
N ARG A 51 6.49 -17.55 -11.86
CA ARG A 51 7.38 -16.41 -11.76
C ARG A 51 6.88 -15.19 -12.53
N ASP A 52 6.46 -15.33 -13.79
CA ASP A 52 6.04 -14.19 -14.62
C ASP A 52 4.82 -13.46 -14.02
N ARG A 53 3.84 -14.20 -13.50
CA ARG A 53 2.68 -13.61 -12.81
C ARG A 53 3.07 -12.92 -11.51
N TYR A 54 3.96 -13.54 -10.74
CA TYR A 54 4.48 -12.94 -9.50
C TYR A 54 5.30 -11.67 -9.79
N LEU A 55 6.10 -11.68 -10.85
CA LEU A 55 6.83 -10.49 -11.31
C LEU A 55 5.86 -9.38 -11.65
N ALA A 56 4.80 -9.63 -12.43
CA ALA A 56 3.79 -8.62 -12.72
C ALA A 56 3.20 -8.00 -11.45
N PHE A 57 2.93 -8.83 -10.43
CA PHE A 57 2.46 -8.35 -9.12
C PHE A 57 3.46 -7.44 -8.41
N ILE A 58 4.67 -7.92 -8.09
CA ILE A 58 5.65 -7.11 -7.34
C ILE A 58 6.11 -5.87 -8.13
N CYS A 59 6.07 -5.98 -9.45
CA CYS A 59 6.42 -4.90 -10.36
C CYS A 59 5.35 -3.81 -10.41
N SER A 60 4.08 -4.20 -10.48
CA SER A 60 2.96 -3.27 -10.52
C SER A 60 2.72 -2.61 -9.16
N LEU A 61 3.06 -3.27 -8.06
CA LEU A 61 2.92 -2.70 -6.71
C LEU A 61 4.04 -1.72 -6.33
N TYR A 62 5.20 -1.77 -7.00
CA TYR A 62 6.37 -0.95 -6.66
C TYR A 62 6.09 0.56 -6.52
N PRO A 63 5.31 1.22 -7.41
CA PRO A 63 4.94 2.61 -7.22
C PRO A 63 4.24 2.88 -5.89
N ALA A 64 3.38 1.97 -5.41
CA ALA A 64 2.66 2.13 -4.15
C ALA A 64 3.63 2.11 -2.96
N VAL A 65 4.63 1.22 -2.98
CA VAL A 65 5.69 1.16 -1.95
C VAL A 65 6.46 2.48 -1.89
N VAL A 66 6.94 2.98 -3.04
CA VAL A 66 7.67 4.26 -3.08
C VAL A 66 6.76 5.44 -2.72
N GLY A 67 5.50 5.40 -3.16
CA GLY A 67 4.49 6.42 -2.91
C GLY A 67 4.12 6.55 -1.44
N PHE A 68 4.01 5.42 -0.72
CA PHE A 68 3.81 5.37 0.72
C PHE A 68 4.91 6.13 1.45
N ASN A 69 6.17 5.76 1.19
CA ASN A 69 7.32 6.32 1.90
C ASN A 69 7.52 7.81 1.58
N ARG A 70 7.23 8.21 0.34
CA ARG A 70 7.22 9.62 -0.06
C ARG A 70 6.12 10.41 0.65
N ALA A 71 4.92 9.85 0.80
CA ALA A 71 3.82 10.51 1.49
C ALA A 71 4.14 10.71 2.97
N LEU A 72 4.76 9.72 3.61
CA LEU A 72 5.24 9.82 4.99
C LEU A 72 6.21 11.00 5.18
N ILE A 73 7.21 11.14 4.29
CA ILE A 73 8.14 12.29 4.28
C ILE A 73 7.38 13.62 4.13
N LEU A 74 6.44 13.69 3.19
CA LEU A 74 5.69 14.91 2.92
C LEU A 74 4.80 15.31 4.11
N SER A 75 4.23 14.32 4.80
CA SER A 75 3.32 14.53 5.93
C SER A 75 4.00 15.11 7.19
N ILE A 76 5.34 15.09 7.26
CA ILE A 76 6.13 15.70 8.35
C ILE A 76 5.74 17.15 8.57
N ALA A 77 5.50 17.89 7.50
CA ALA A 77 5.10 19.29 7.55
C ALA A 77 3.76 19.52 8.28
N LYS A 78 2.92 18.48 8.40
CA LYS A 78 1.60 18.54 9.07
C LYS A 78 1.67 18.36 10.58
N VAL A 79 2.82 18.00 11.14
CA VAL A 79 2.95 17.81 12.58
C VAL A 79 3.37 19.11 13.24
N ASP A 80 2.41 19.78 13.89
CA ASP A 80 2.64 21.04 14.62
C ASP A 80 3.79 20.96 15.64
N HIS A 81 4.04 19.76 16.19
CA HIS A 81 5.06 19.49 17.20
C HIS A 81 6.45 19.11 16.67
N VAL A 82 6.69 19.10 15.35
CA VAL A 82 8.05 18.90 14.77
C VAL A 82 9.04 19.98 15.21
N ARG A 83 8.53 21.05 15.83
CA ARG A 83 9.33 22.06 16.55
C ARG A 83 9.79 21.61 17.95
N SER A 84 9.48 20.39 18.40
CA SER A 84 9.91 19.81 19.69
C SER A 84 10.79 18.56 19.47
N SER A 85 11.89 18.47 20.23
CA SER A 85 13.07 17.65 19.88
C SER A 85 12.90 16.13 19.95
N THR A 86 11.97 15.61 20.75
CA THR A 86 11.77 14.16 20.92
C THR A 86 11.02 13.53 19.75
N PHE A 87 10.12 14.28 19.12
CA PHE A 87 9.35 13.82 17.96
C PHE A 87 10.24 13.72 16.71
N LEU A 88 11.20 14.63 16.54
CA LEU A 88 12.19 14.60 15.46
C LEU A 88 13.02 13.31 15.45
N GLY A 89 13.38 12.79 16.62
CA GLY A 89 14.12 11.53 16.74
C GLY A 89 13.30 10.32 16.29
N ALA A 90 12.05 10.21 16.75
CA ALA A 90 11.15 9.13 16.33
C ALA A 90 10.87 9.18 14.82
N LEU A 91 10.66 10.38 14.29
CA LEU A 91 10.44 10.60 12.87
C LEU A 91 11.68 10.26 12.02
N ALA A 92 12.89 10.58 12.49
CA ALA A 92 14.12 10.22 11.80
C ALA A 92 14.34 8.70 11.72
N GLU A 93 14.03 7.97 12.78
CA GLU A 93 14.08 6.50 12.75
C GLU A 93 13.00 5.92 11.82
N GLN A 94 11.78 6.45 11.85
CA GLN A 94 10.72 6.04 10.93
C GLN A 94 11.10 6.29 9.46
N LEU A 95 11.72 7.44 9.16
CA LEU A 95 12.24 7.72 7.81
C LEU A 95 13.34 6.75 7.38
N LYS A 96 14.23 6.39 8.31
CA LYS A 96 15.33 5.47 8.05
C LYS A 96 14.81 4.05 7.81
N GLU A 97 13.85 3.59 8.59
CA GLU A 97 13.13 2.33 8.41
C GLU A 97 12.46 2.28 7.03
N GLU A 98 11.72 3.33 6.66
CA GLU A 98 11.07 3.38 5.36
C GLU A 98 12.05 3.46 4.18
N GLN A 99 13.19 4.15 4.32
CA GLN A 99 14.23 4.09 3.30
C GLN A 99 14.83 2.69 3.17
N ALA A 100 14.97 1.95 4.28
CA ALA A 100 15.39 0.55 4.25
C ALA A 100 14.36 -0.34 3.54
N HIS A 101 13.06 -0.16 3.81
CA HIS A 101 11.99 -0.90 3.14
C HIS A 101 11.99 -0.68 1.62
N ASN A 102 12.19 0.57 1.16
CA ASN A 102 12.37 0.87 -0.26
C ASN A 102 13.57 0.14 -0.87
N GLN A 103 14.69 0.08 -0.15
CA GLN A 103 15.89 -0.61 -0.61
C GLN A 103 15.65 -2.12 -0.72
N LEU A 104 15.00 -2.74 0.25
CA LEU A 104 14.65 -4.17 0.20
C LEU A 104 13.74 -4.50 -0.99
N TRP A 105 12.82 -3.59 -1.36
CA TRP A 105 12.00 -3.79 -2.56
C TRP A 105 12.81 -3.64 -3.85
N ARG A 106 13.75 -2.69 -3.90
CA ARG A 106 14.68 -2.54 -5.04
C ARG A 106 15.56 -3.77 -5.21
N ASP A 107 16.12 -4.27 -4.12
CA ASP A 107 16.97 -5.48 -4.10
C ASP A 107 16.17 -6.71 -4.57
N LYS A 108 14.92 -6.85 -4.12
CA LYS A 108 13.98 -7.87 -4.61
C LYS A 108 13.80 -7.77 -6.13
N LEU A 109 13.50 -6.58 -6.66
CA LEU A 109 13.33 -6.36 -8.11
C LEU A 109 14.63 -6.64 -8.89
N ALA A 110 15.77 -6.16 -8.40
CA ALA A 110 17.08 -6.37 -9.01
C ALA A 110 17.44 -7.87 -9.05
N ARG A 111 17.14 -8.63 -7.99
CA ARG A 111 17.35 -10.08 -7.93
C ARG A 111 16.55 -10.84 -8.98
N PHE A 112 15.39 -10.30 -9.37
CA PHE A 112 14.59 -10.81 -10.49
C PHE A 112 14.99 -10.25 -11.86
N GLY A 113 16.07 -9.47 -11.94
CA GLY A 113 16.55 -8.86 -13.18
C GLY A 113 15.67 -7.72 -13.69
N VAL A 114 14.91 -7.08 -12.81
CA VAL A 114 14.05 -5.93 -13.12
C VAL A 114 14.80 -4.62 -12.88
N ASP A 115 14.86 -3.77 -13.90
CA ASP A 115 15.36 -2.40 -13.83
C ASP A 115 14.33 -1.50 -13.15
N HIS A 116 14.47 -1.35 -11.82
CA HIS A 116 13.59 -0.55 -11.00
C HIS A 116 13.78 0.97 -11.21
N GLU A 117 14.99 1.42 -11.58
CA GLU A 117 15.28 2.84 -11.83
C GLU A 117 14.56 3.33 -13.08
N ARG A 118 14.68 2.60 -14.19
CA ARG A 118 13.95 2.92 -15.42
C ARG A 118 12.44 2.94 -15.17
N ARG A 119 11.94 2.00 -14.38
CA ARG A 119 10.52 1.94 -14.03
C ARG A 119 10.07 3.16 -13.23
N TYR A 120 10.85 3.57 -12.25
CA TYR A 120 10.54 4.77 -11.46
C TYR A 120 10.61 6.03 -12.32
N GLY A 121 11.59 6.14 -13.22
CA GLY A 121 11.67 7.22 -14.21
C GLY A 121 10.45 7.26 -15.14
N ASP A 122 10.02 6.12 -15.67
CA ASP A 122 8.80 6.02 -16.49
C ASP A 122 7.54 6.46 -15.72
N LEU A 123 7.42 6.11 -14.43
CA LEU A 123 6.32 6.57 -13.57
C LEU A 123 6.30 8.10 -13.44
N GLN A 124 7.46 8.71 -13.17
CA GLN A 124 7.57 10.16 -13.04
C GLN A 124 7.23 10.87 -14.34
N ALA A 125 7.79 10.40 -15.46
CA ALA A 125 7.51 10.94 -16.78
C ALA A 125 6.03 10.80 -17.16
N TYR A 126 5.41 9.66 -16.83
CA TYR A 126 3.99 9.44 -17.08
C TYR A 126 3.11 10.41 -16.28
N ARG A 127 3.35 10.57 -14.97
CA ARG A 127 2.57 11.49 -14.13
C ARG A 127 2.72 12.95 -14.57
N ALA A 128 3.91 13.35 -15.02
CA ALA A 128 4.18 14.71 -15.49
C ALA A 128 3.42 15.10 -16.77
N ARG A 129 2.76 14.16 -17.45
CA ARG A 129 1.90 14.44 -18.62
C ARG A 129 0.57 15.09 -18.26
N PHE A 130 0.17 15.04 -17.00
CA PHE A 130 -1.15 15.45 -16.54
C PHE A 130 -1.06 16.64 -15.60
N THR A 131 -2.08 17.49 -15.62
CA THR A 131 -2.27 18.54 -14.62
C THR A 131 -2.71 17.93 -13.29
N GLU A 132 -2.60 18.69 -12.20
CA GLU A 132 -3.09 18.26 -10.88
C GLU A 132 -4.60 17.94 -10.91
N GLU A 133 -5.40 18.78 -11.58
CA GLU A 133 -6.85 18.56 -11.74
C GLU A 133 -7.15 17.24 -12.48
N GLN A 134 -6.40 16.92 -13.53
CA GLN A 134 -6.57 15.64 -14.24
C GLN A 134 -6.21 14.45 -13.36
N LEU A 135 -5.13 14.55 -12.57
CA LEU A 135 -4.76 13.50 -11.62
C LEU A 135 -5.84 13.29 -10.56
N ASP A 136 -6.44 14.38 -10.07
CA ASP A 136 -7.55 14.34 -9.11
C ASP A 136 -8.79 13.67 -9.69
N GLU A 137 -9.18 14.05 -10.92
CA GLU A 137 -10.33 13.47 -11.62
C GLU A 137 -10.15 11.97 -11.86
N MET A 138 -8.98 11.56 -12.38
CA MET A 138 -8.67 10.14 -12.62
C MET A 138 -8.63 9.35 -11.31
N THR A 139 -8.04 9.90 -10.25
CA THR A 139 -8.01 9.27 -8.92
C THR A 139 -9.41 9.10 -8.36
N ALA A 140 -10.24 10.13 -8.45
CA ALA A 140 -11.62 10.10 -7.97
C ALA A 140 -12.49 9.12 -8.78
N ALA A 141 -12.27 9.01 -10.08
CA ALA A 141 -12.94 8.05 -10.95
C ALA A 141 -12.51 6.60 -10.63
N THR A 142 -11.21 6.34 -10.45
CA THR A 142 -10.72 5.03 -9.99
C THR A 142 -11.29 4.66 -8.63
N LEU A 143 -11.26 5.59 -7.66
CA LEU A 143 -11.81 5.35 -6.32
C LEU A 143 -13.29 5.00 -6.36
N HIS A 144 -14.07 5.71 -7.19
CA HIS A 144 -15.49 5.39 -7.40
C HIS A 144 -15.66 3.98 -7.98
N ALA A 145 -14.90 3.64 -9.03
CA ALA A 145 -14.98 2.32 -9.65
C ALA A 145 -14.67 1.18 -8.67
N VAL A 146 -13.64 1.33 -7.82
CA VAL A 146 -13.27 0.29 -6.83
C VAL A 146 -14.17 0.28 -5.59
N THR A 147 -14.95 1.34 -5.37
CA THR A 147 -16.00 1.37 -4.34
C THR A 147 -17.15 0.45 -4.71
N ASP A 148 -17.48 0.35 -5.98
CA ASP A 148 -18.51 -0.59 -6.45
C ASP A 148 -17.98 -2.02 -6.59
N ASP A 149 -16.75 -2.17 -7.09
CA ASP A 149 -16.13 -3.47 -7.32
C ASP A 149 -14.60 -3.36 -7.28
N LEU A 150 -13.98 -3.96 -6.26
CA LEU A 150 -12.52 -3.98 -6.09
C LEU A 150 -11.78 -4.60 -7.30
N GLY A 151 -12.44 -5.44 -8.10
CA GLY A 151 -11.91 -5.98 -9.34
C GLY A 151 -11.67 -4.95 -10.44
N ARG A 152 -12.28 -3.75 -10.33
CA ARG A 152 -12.16 -2.65 -11.30
C ARG A 152 -10.90 -1.78 -11.11
N GLY A 153 -9.92 -2.26 -10.35
CA GLY A 153 -8.62 -1.59 -10.15
C GLY A 153 -7.77 -1.37 -11.41
N ALA A 154 -8.19 -1.89 -12.57
CA ALA A 154 -7.56 -1.69 -13.87
C ALA A 154 -8.62 -1.43 -14.97
N SER A 155 -9.57 -0.53 -14.69
CA SER A 155 -10.73 -0.24 -15.53
C SER A 155 -10.42 0.57 -16.80
N GLY A 156 -9.21 1.12 -16.92
CA GLY A 156 -8.81 1.98 -18.03
C GLY A 156 -9.19 3.45 -17.80
N THR A 157 -9.31 3.86 -16.55
CA THR A 157 -9.55 5.27 -16.16
C THR A 157 -8.37 6.16 -16.52
N TRP A 158 -7.16 5.61 -16.47
CA TRP A 158 -5.93 6.32 -16.78
C TRP A 158 -5.52 6.05 -18.24
N PRO A 159 -5.30 7.08 -19.08
CA PRO A 159 -5.05 6.90 -20.51
C PRO A 159 -3.64 6.37 -20.76
N ASP A 160 -3.54 5.30 -21.55
CA ASP A 160 -2.29 4.59 -21.85
C ASP A 160 -1.50 4.20 -20.59
N ALA A 161 -2.23 3.78 -19.55
CA ALA A 161 -1.66 3.53 -18.23
C ALA A 161 -0.52 2.49 -18.28
N ILE A 162 0.64 2.90 -17.77
CA ILE A 162 1.82 2.03 -17.64
C ILE A 162 1.79 1.18 -16.34
N PHE A 163 0.85 1.49 -15.44
CA PHE A 163 0.55 0.75 -14.20
C PHE A 163 -0.96 0.59 -14.05
N PRO A 164 -1.44 -0.34 -13.20
CA PRO A 164 -2.87 -0.43 -12.88
C PRO A 164 -3.41 0.91 -12.35
N ASP A 165 -4.63 1.26 -12.73
CA ASP A 165 -5.31 2.49 -12.29
C ASP A 165 -5.30 2.64 -10.76
N ALA A 166 -5.59 1.56 -10.03
CA ALA A 166 -5.60 1.57 -8.56
C ALA A 166 -4.24 1.92 -7.96
N VAL A 167 -3.14 1.48 -8.58
CA VAL A 167 -1.78 1.82 -8.14
C VAL A 167 -1.51 3.30 -8.36
N LEU A 168 -1.84 3.82 -9.54
CA LEU A 168 -1.65 5.23 -9.89
C LEU A 168 -2.47 6.15 -8.98
N ALA A 169 -3.75 5.82 -8.78
CA ALA A 169 -4.67 6.52 -7.90
C ALA A 169 -4.20 6.47 -6.43
N LEU A 170 -3.73 5.32 -5.94
CA LEU A 170 -3.19 5.21 -4.59
C LEU A 170 -1.96 6.11 -4.39
N CYS A 171 -1.01 6.07 -5.33
CA CYS A 171 0.19 6.91 -5.27
C CYS A 171 -0.14 8.40 -5.27
N HIS A 172 -1.15 8.80 -6.07
CA HIS A 172 -1.62 10.17 -6.11
C HIS A 172 -2.30 10.57 -4.80
N LEU A 173 -3.27 9.77 -4.34
CA LEU A 173 -4.05 10.06 -3.12
C LEU A 173 -3.19 10.14 -1.86
N LEU A 174 -2.16 9.28 -1.73
CA LEU A 174 -1.22 9.34 -0.61
C LEU A 174 -0.42 10.65 -0.62
N GLY A 175 0.15 11.04 -1.76
CA GLY A 175 0.88 12.31 -1.88
C GLY A 175 -0.03 13.54 -1.69
N TRP A 176 -1.25 13.47 -2.23
CA TRP A 176 -2.26 14.51 -2.11
C TRP A 176 -2.67 14.72 -0.64
N SER A 177 -3.05 13.65 0.06
CA SER A 177 -3.43 13.71 1.48
C SER A 177 -2.28 14.14 2.40
N ALA A 178 -1.03 13.84 2.04
CA ALA A 178 0.14 14.26 2.80
C ALA A 178 0.47 15.76 2.67
N THR A 179 -0.05 16.45 1.64
CA THR A 179 0.35 17.83 1.30
C THR A 179 -0.79 18.84 1.33
N HIS A 180 -2.05 18.40 1.19
CA HIS A 180 -3.19 19.31 1.15
C HIS A 180 -3.59 19.82 2.53
N ASP A 181 -3.68 21.14 2.71
CA ASP A 181 -3.95 21.78 4.00
C ASP A 181 -5.29 21.39 4.63
N GLU A 182 -6.28 21.01 3.81
CA GLU A 182 -7.61 20.58 4.29
C GLU A 182 -7.60 19.20 4.97
N ILE A 183 -6.53 18.42 4.82
CA ILE A 183 -6.42 17.09 5.42
C ILE A 183 -5.56 17.19 6.67
N GLY A 184 -6.14 16.89 7.83
CA GLY A 184 -5.44 16.88 9.10
C GLY A 184 -4.35 15.80 9.16
N TYR A 185 -3.36 15.99 10.06
CA TYR A 185 -2.31 14.98 10.29
C TYR A 185 -2.91 13.62 10.63
N TRP A 186 -3.89 13.55 11.54
CA TRP A 186 -4.49 12.30 11.98
C TRP A 186 -5.29 11.58 10.89
N GLU A 187 -5.89 12.29 9.94
CA GLU A 187 -6.54 11.69 8.77
C GLU A 187 -5.53 11.01 7.86
N HIS A 188 -4.38 11.65 7.61
CA HIS A 188 -3.30 11.06 6.83
C HIS A 188 -2.61 9.90 7.57
N PHE A 189 -2.34 10.08 8.87
CA PHE A 189 -1.75 9.03 9.71
C PHE A 189 -2.64 7.78 9.75
N ALA A 190 -3.95 7.93 9.89
CA ALA A 190 -4.90 6.82 9.81
C ALA A 190 -4.86 6.09 8.45
N SER A 191 -4.63 6.84 7.36
CA SER A 191 -4.49 6.30 6.02
C SER A 191 -3.23 5.43 5.88
N GLN A 192 -2.09 5.89 6.40
CA GLN A 192 -0.83 5.13 6.41
C GLN A 192 -0.95 3.88 7.30
N ALA A 193 -1.31 4.06 8.57
CA ALA A 193 -1.45 2.97 9.53
C ALA A 193 -2.45 1.90 9.06
N GLY A 194 -3.52 2.34 8.40
CA GLY A 194 -4.51 1.45 7.83
C GLY A 194 -3.97 0.52 6.75
N ILE A 195 -3.12 1.03 5.85
CA ILE A 195 -2.46 0.21 4.82
C ILE A 195 -1.49 -0.79 5.47
N GLU A 196 -0.68 -0.37 6.44
CA GLU A 196 0.27 -1.26 7.14
C GLU A 196 -0.46 -2.42 7.84
N MET A 197 -1.58 -2.13 8.52
CA MET A 197 -2.42 -3.15 9.13
C MET A 197 -2.97 -4.15 8.10
N VAL A 198 -3.33 -3.69 6.89
CA VAL A 198 -3.75 -4.57 5.79
C VAL A 198 -2.57 -5.40 5.29
N ILE A 199 -1.40 -4.79 5.09
CA ILE A 199 -0.16 -5.45 4.66
C ILE A 199 0.13 -6.62 5.60
N TRP A 200 0.18 -6.39 6.91
CA TRP A 200 0.45 -7.43 7.88
C TRP A 200 -0.50 -8.63 7.76
N GLY A 201 -1.81 -8.34 7.66
CA GLY A 201 -2.84 -9.38 7.53
C GLY A 201 -2.74 -10.19 6.25
N VAL A 202 -2.35 -9.58 5.13
CA VAL A 202 -2.22 -10.25 3.83
C VAL A 202 -0.89 -11.00 3.70
N VAL A 203 0.20 -10.37 4.15
CA VAL A 203 1.54 -10.96 4.07
C VAL A 203 1.63 -12.18 4.96
N SER A 204 1.20 -12.08 6.22
CA SER A 204 1.24 -13.19 7.17
C SER A 204 0.35 -14.37 6.74
N ALA A 205 -0.85 -14.09 6.22
CA ALA A 205 -1.80 -15.15 5.88
C ALA A 205 -1.56 -15.77 4.49
N THR A 206 -1.02 -15.01 3.55
CA THR A 206 -0.98 -15.40 2.13
C THR A 206 0.40 -15.30 1.52
N ILE A 207 0.98 -14.10 1.48
CA ILE A 207 2.15 -13.85 0.61
C ILE A 207 3.39 -14.56 1.17
N LEU A 208 3.73 -14.33 2.43
CA LEU A 208 4.95 -14.86 3.02
C LEU A 208 4.96 -16.41 3.03
N PRO A 209 3.89 -17.12 3.47
CA PRO A 209 3.86 -18.58 3.45
C PRO A 209 3.90 -19.19 2.04
N ALA A 210 3.37 -18.48 1.04
CA ALA A 210 3.34 -18.95 -0.34
C ALA A 210 4.66 -18.71 -1.08
N VAL A 211 5.38 -17.65 -0.73
CA VAL A 211 6.66 -17.27 -1.35
C VAL A 211 7.81 -18.08 -0.73
N VAL A 212 7.92 -18.14 0.59
CA VAL A 212 9.07 -18.77 1.25
C VAL A 212 9.15 -20.27 0.90
N GLY A 213 10.32 -20.71 0.44
CA GLY A 213 10.56 -22.08 0.00
C GLY A 213 9.90 -22.45 -1.33
N ASN A 214 9.35 -21.48 -2.08
CA ASN A 214 8.94 -21.68 -3.47
C ASN A 214 10.12 -21.36 -4.40
N PRO A 215 10.70 -22.34 -5.13
CA PRO A 215 11.92 -22.13 -5.91
C PRO A 215 11.76 -21.12 -7.07
N ASP A 216 10.53 -20.84 -7.50
CA ASP A 216 10.27 -19.84 -8.54
C ASP A 216 10.25 -18.41 -8.01
N LEU A 217 9.92 -18.23 -6.72
CA LEU A 217 9.60 -16.95 -6.08
C LEU A 217 10.57 -16.55 -4.94
N ASP A 218 11.23 -17.53 -4.33
CA ASP A 218 12.24 -17.37 -3.29
C ASP A 218 13.62 -17.69 -3.87
N LEU A 219 14.35 -16.62 -4.23
CA LEU A 219 15.70 -16.70 -4.81
C LEU A 219 16.78 -16.35 -3.78
N GLY A 220 16.43 -16.36 -2.49
CA GLY A 220 17.28 -15.94 -1.38
C GLY A 220 16.67 -14.79 -0.55
N PRO A 221 17.38 -14.37 0.52
CA PRO A 221 16.93 -13.33 1.44
C PRO A 221 16.51 -12.03 0.75
N GLU A 222 17.19 -11.63 -0.31
CA GLU A 222 16.87 -10.41 -1.08
C GLU A 222 15.44 -10.42 -1.63
N THR A 223 14.89 -11.60 -1.91
CA THR A 223 13.52 -11.74 -2.41
C THR A 223 12.47 -11.90 -1.32
N THR A 224 12.85 -12.23 -0.09
CA THR A 224 11.92 -12.57 1.00
C THR A 224 11.99 -11.63 2.20
N GLN A 225 13.07 -10.88 2.40
CA GLN A 225 13.30 -10.07 3.59
C GLN A 225 12.16 -9.08 3.87
N TRP A 226 11.76 -8.27 2.88
CA TRP A 226 10.63 -7.34 3.04
C TRP A 226 9.36 -8.06 3.54
N TRP A 227 9.07 -9.26 3.01
CA TRP A 227 7.90 -10.03 3.44
C TRP A 227 8.03 -10.54 4.87
N ARG A 228 9.24 -10.85 5.33
CA ARG A 228 9.54 -11.31 6.69
C ARG A 228 9.46 -10.18 7.71
N GLU A 229 9.75 -8.96 7.30
CA GLU A 229 9.58 -7.77 8.15
C GLU A 229 8.10 -7.40 8.30
N HIS A 230 7.30 -7.62 7.26
CA HIS A 230 5.89 -7.24 7.22
C HIS A 230 4.92 -8.41 7.44
N GLY A 231 5.39 -9.52 7.98
CA GLY A 231 4.53 -10.65 8.28
C GLY A 231 5.19 -11.75 9.09
N GLN A 232 4.38 -12.71 9.50
CA GLN A 232 4.81 -13.83 10.35
C GLN A 232 4.40 -15.15 9.73
N LEU A 233 5.33 -16.12 9.69
CA LEU A 233 5.00 -17.45 9.21
C LEU A 233 4.11 -18.20 10.22
N PRO A 234 3.14 -19.00 9.75
CA PRO A 234 2.33 -19.86 10.62
C PRO A 234 3.21 -20.77 11.48
N GLY A 235 2.99 -20.74 12.79
CA GLY A 235 3.74 -21.57 13.74
C GLY A 235 5.03 -20.95 14.26
N GLU A 236 5.54 -19.86 13.68
CA GLU A 236 6.60 -19.04 14.26
C GLU A 236 6.03 -18.13 15.36
N LYS A 237 5.35 -18.70 16.36
CA LYS A 237 4.99 -17.91 17.54
C LYS A 237 6.25 -17.65 18.34
N SER A 238 6.75 -16.43 18.23
CA SER A 238 7.61 -15.86 19.26
C SER A 238 6.78 -15.66 20.53
N ASP A 239 7.33 -15.99 21.70
CA ASP A 239 6.72 -15.66 23.01
C ASP A 239 6.59 -14.14 23.21
N THR A 240 7.17 -13.35 22.29
CA THR A 240 7.08 -11.89 22.23
C THR A 240 6.51 -11.44 20.89
N ARG A 241 5.69 -10.38 20.91
CA ARG A 241 5.20 -9.73 19.68
C ARG A 241 6.38 -9.33 18.80
N THR A 242 6.23 -9.52 17.49
CA THR A 242 7.18 -8.98 16.51
C THR A 242 7.21 -7.44 16.60
N ASP A 243 8.29 -6.83 16.13
CA ASP A 243 8.42 -5.36 16.17
C ASP A 243 7.34 -4.68 15.32
N GLU A 244 7.00 -5.28 14.17
CA GLU A 244 5.89 -4.83 13.32
C GLU A 244 4.53 -4.91 14.05
N GLU A 245 4.21 -6.01 14.74
CA GLU A 245 2.98 -6.07 15.53
C GLU A 245 2.93 -5.01 16.62
N LYS A 246 4.07 -4.63 17.22
CA LYS A 246 4.13 -3.54 18.19
C LYS A 246 3.89 -2.20 17.50
N HIS A 247 4.49 -1.97 16.34
CA HIS A 247 4.30 -0.75 15.54
C HIS A 247 2.81 -0.54 15.20
N LEU A 248 2.14 -1.57 14.67
CA LEU A 248 0.72 -1.49 14.31
C LEU A 248 -0.19 -1.20 15.52
N GLU A 249 0.12 -1.79 16.67
CA GLU A 249 -0.63 -1.54 17.91
C GLU A 249 -0.37 -0.14 18.46
N LEU A 250 0.86 0.35 18.38
CA LEU A 250 1.18 1.72 18.76
C LEU A 250 0.42 2.72 17.88
N SER A 251 0.33 2.48 16.57
CA SER A 251 -0.48 3.28 15.65
C SER A 251 -1.96 3.27 16.02
N ARG A 252 -2.53 2.10 16.34
CA ARG A 252 -3.91 1.97 16.84
C ARG A 252 -4.12 2.78 18.14
N ILE A 253 -3.22 2.62 19.11
CA ILE A 253 -3.29 3.30 20.40
C ILE A 253 -3.15 4.82 20.23
N ALA A 254 -2.27 5.29 19.35
CA ALA A 254 -2.08 6.71 19.08
C ALA A 254 -3.37 7.35 18.54
N LEU A 255 -3.99 6.72 17.54
CA LEU A 255 -5.29 7.14 17.01
C LEU A 255 -6.39 7.13 18.08
N ASN A 256 -6.42 6.13 18.95
CA ASN A 256 -7.42 6.04 20.03
C ASN A 256 -7.22 7.08 21.15
N ARG A 257 -6.00 7.59 21.32
CA ARG A 257 -5.65 8.60 22.33
C ARG A 257 -5.79 10.03 21.82
N SER A 258 -5.69 10.25 20.51
CA SER A 258 -5.80 11.60 19.92
C SER A 258 -7.21 12.16 20.05
N GLU A 259 -7.36 13.32 20.69
CA GLU A 259 -8.65 14.02 20.76
C GLU A 259 -9.11 14.48 19.37
N GLU A 260 -8.19 14.98 18.54
CA GLU A 260 -8.46 15.43 17.17
C GLU A 260 -8.95 14.28 16.28
N ALA A 261 -8.29 13.12 16.33
CA ALA A 261 -8.71 11.95 15.55
C ALA A 261 -10.11 11.45 15.97
N ASN A 262 -10.47 11.62 17.25
CA ASN A 262 -11.74 11.17 17.80
C ASN A 262 -12.84 12.25 17.78
N ALA A 263 -12.53 13.48 17.35
CA ALA A 263 -13.52 14.54 17.14
C ALA A 263 -14.44 14.21 15.96
N ASP A 264 -13.92 13.57 14.91
CA ASP A 264 -14.68 13.03 13.78
C ASP A 264 -14.14 11.66 13.34
N VAL A 265 -14.49 10.63 14.10
CA VAL A 265 -14.10 9.23 13.83
C VAL A 265 -14.56 8.78 12.44
N ALA A 266 -15.73 9.25 11.98
CA ALA A 266 -16.29 8.84 10.70
C ALA A 266 -15.47 9.39 9.53
N LEU A 267 -15.07 10.66 9.58
CA LEU A 267 -14.19 11.26 8.59
C LEU A 267 -12.83 10.55 8.55
N VAL A 268 -12.17 10.38 9.70
CA VAL A 268 -10.86 9.72 9.79
C VAL A 268 -10.92 8.29 9.23
N ALA A 269 -11.93 7.52 9.64
CA ALA A 269 -12.12 6.16 9.14
C ALA A 269 -12.41 6.14 7.63
N SER A 270 -13.22 7.07 7.11
CA SER A 270 -13.53 7.18 5.67
C SER A 270 -12.30 7.50 4.82
N ARG A 271 -11.41 8.39 5.30
CA ARG A 271 -10.13 8.68 4.64
C ARG A 271 -9.23 7.44 4.58
N ALA A 272 -9.08 6.76 5.71
CA ALA A 272 -8.33 5.52 5.77
C ALA A 272 -8.93 4.44 4.87
N GLU A 273 -10.26 4.33 4.83
CA GLU A 273 -10.96 3.38 3.99
C GLU A 273 -10.67 3.59 2.50
N ASN A 274 -10.65 4.83 2.03
CA ASN A 274 -10.41 5.14 0.61
C ASN A 274 -9.03 4.66 0.14
N VAL A 275 -7.99 4.82 0.97
CA VAL A 275 -6.65 4.34 0.62
C VAL A 275 -6.55 2.81 0.74
N MET A 276 -7.15 2.20 1.77
CA MET A 276 -7.19 0.73 1.91
C MET A 276 -7.92 0.08 0.73
N ARG A 277 -8.99 0.71 0.25
CA ARG A 277 -9.76 0.24 -0.89
C ARG A 277 -8.95 0.23 -2.18
N LEU A 278 -8.25 1.32 -2.46
CA LEU A 278 -7.33 1.38 -3.61
C LEU A 278 -6.20 0.36 -3.46
N PHE A 279 -5.63 0.23 -2.25
CA PHE A 279 -4.60 -0.77 -1.96
C PHE A 279 -5.09 -2.21 -2.16
N ALA A 280 -6.30 -2.54 -1.71
CA ALA A 280 -6.91 -3.84 -1.92
C ALA A 280 -7.14 -4.12 -3.42
N ALA A 281 -7.62 -3.12 -4.16
CA ALA A 281 -7.80 -3.22 -5.61
C ALA A 281 -6.48 -3.52 -6.34
N CYS A 282 -5.33 -3.02 -5.86
CA CYS A 282 -4.02 -3.33 -6.43
C CYS A 282 -3.70 -4.84 -6.44
N LEU A 283 -4.16 -5.60 -5.43
CA LEU A 283 -3.99 -7.06 -5.39
C LEU A 283 -5.12 -7.79 -6.13
N ILE A 284 -6.37 -7.36 -5.92
CA ILE A 284 -7.54 -8.09 -6.42
C ILE A 284 -7.60 -8.08 -7.95
N CYS A 285 -7.13 -7.01 -8.60
CA CYS A 285 -7.14 -6.92 -10.06
C CYS A 285 -5.98 -7.66 -10.76
N GLN A 286 -5.12 -8.39 -10.03
CA GLN A 286 -3.87 -8.95 -10.58
C GLN A 286 -4.07 -9.93 -11.76
N ASP A 287 -5.19 -10.67 -11.81
CA ASP A 287 -5.47 -11.55 -12.95
C ASP A 287 -5.68 -10.78 -14.26
N THR A 288 -6.25 -9.57 -14.18
CA THR A 288 -6.40 -8.65 -15.32
C THR A 288 -5.08 -7.96 -15.62
N VAL A 289 -4.38 -7.48 -14.59
CA VAL A 289 -3.13 -6.72 -14.71
C VAL A 289 -2.03 -7.56 -15.33
N THR A 290 -1.88 -8.80 -14.91
CA THR A 290 -0.78 -9.67 -15.37
C THR A 290 -0.78 -9.88 -16.89
N ARG A 291 -1.96 -9.82 -17.53
CA ARG A 291 -2.09 -9.96 -18.99
C ARG A 291 -1.69 -8.70 -19.77
N ARG A 292 -1.70 -7.53 -19.11
CA ARG A 292 -1.52 -6.21 -19.75
C ARG A 292 -0.23 -5.52 -19.32
N PHE A 293 0.29 -5.85 -18.14
CA PHE A 293 1.43 -5.16 -17.55
C PHE A 293 2.73 -5.58 -18.26
N PRO A 294 3.48 -4.62 -18.85
CA PRO A 294 4.62 -4.94 -19.71
C PRO A 294 5.89 -5.21 -18.89
N VAL A 295 5.90 -6.26 -18.06
CA VAL A 295 7.08 -6.65 -17.25
C VAL A 295 8.34 -6.74 -18.12
N ALA A 296 8.20 -7.30 -19.32
CA ALA A 296 9.28 -7.50 -20.28
C ALA A 296 10.03 -6.20 -20.69
N ARG A 297 9.38 -5.03 -20.61
CA ARG A 297 10.02 -3.72 -20.87
C ARG A 297 11.12 -3.40 -19.85
N TYR A 298 11.04 -4.00 -18.67
CA TYR A 298 11.87 -3.71 -17.51
C TYR A 298 12.80 -4.85 -17.12
N THR A 299 12.66 -6.03 -17.73
CA THR A 299 13.58 -7.14 -17.51
C THR A 299 14.63 -7.18 -18.60
N GLY A 300 15.89 -7.40 -18.24
CA GLY A 300 16.96 -7.62 -19.22
C GLY A 300 16.71 -8.87 -20.09
N PRO A 301 17.50 -9.10 -21.15
CA PRO A 301 17.46 -10.34 -21.92
C PRO A 301 17.58 -11.53 -20.96
N ARG A 302 16.66 -12.51 -21.03
CA ARG A 302 16.80 -13.76 -20.28
C ARG A 302 18.13 -14.38 -20.70
N VAL A 303 19.13 -14.35 -19.83
CA VAL A 303 20.35 -15.14 -20.03
C VAL A 303 19.89 -16.59 -19.96
N THR A 304 19.70 -17.22 -21.10
CA THR A 304 19.53 -18.66 -21.20
C THR A 304 20.81 -19.27 -20.66
N ALA A 305 20.73 -19.89 -19.48
CA ALA A 305 21.83 -20.70 -18.99
C ALA A 305 22.13 -21.78 -20.05
N GLY A 306 23.34 -21.72 -20.60
CA GLY A 306 23.93 -22.81 -21.39
C GLY A 306 24.43 -23.91 -20.50
#